data_AF-K9QPY7-F1
#
_entry.id   AF-K9QPY7-F1
#
_cell.length_a   1.000
_cell.length_b   1.000
_cell.length_c   1.000
_cell.angle_alpha   90.00
_cell.angle_beta   90.00
_cell.angle_gamma   90.00
#
_symmetry.space_group_name_H-M   'P 1'
#
loop_
_entity.id
_entity.type
_entity.pdbx_description
1 polymer ?
#
loop_
_entity_poly.entity_id
_entity_poly.type
_entity_poly.pdbx_seq_one_letter_code
_entity_poly.pdbx_strand_id
1 'polypeptide(L)'
;MTTLTKVTPQTSHLFDLAQQYFDELKQECAAHGIRINTATRLHPTTGFLSYYDLQEKQIYLSLPDHVSSVTKLQQILARSLYGFQSNEEHYNLIRLLLPHTIAHELAHALRHDYGLFSHHLWHEEQLANQLGTIALRHYRSQAEQQQLLSLLAQVIAHLSTKFNQQDAINTYRNFWQGLRIHKQISDRLWQQLQLHPQLFNLEPTELFLRGFEMSDEIIARLEKRTAGINQINAQYAANQLQYIYYQVNWMYLDLKNSESFDIEDFAQQHLNLSSILQSA
;
A
#
# COMPACT_ATOMS: atom_id res chain seq x y z
N MET A 1 18.93 29.12 31.50
CA MET A 1 19.26 28.03 30.56
C MET A 1 18.66 26.75 31.10
N THR A 2 17.43 26.46 30.71
CA THR A 2 16.69 25.29 31.17
C THR A 2 17.08 24.13 30.28
N THR A 3 17.85 23.19 30.83
CA THR A 3 18.22 21.94 30.17
C THR A 3 16.94 21.16 29.91
N LEU A 4 16.52 21.12 28.65
CA LEU A 4 15.48 20.20 28.17
C LEU A 4 16.03 18.78 28.33
N THR A 5 15.63 18.12 29.41
CA THR A 5 15.77 16.68 29.56
C THR A 5 15.05 16.03 28.39
N LYS A 6 15.80 15.32 27.53
CA LYS A 6 15.26 14.38 26.55
C LYS A 6 14.41 13.37 27.33
N VAL A 7 13.09 13.57 27.31
CA VAL A 7 12.14 12.55 27.75
C VAL A 7 12.27 11.44 26.73
N THR A 8 12.97 10.37 27.07
CA THR A 8 12.95 9.13 26.28
C THR A 8 11.51 8.63 26.33
N PRO A 9 10.77 8.58 25.20
CA PRO A 9 9.42 8.06 25.21
C PRO A 9 9.49 6.60 25.62
N GLN A 10 8.73 6.23 26.65
CA GLN A 10 8.41 4.85 26.96
C GLN A 10 7.81 4.26 25.67
N THR A 11 8.50 3.33 25.01
CA THR A 11 8.03 2.75 23.75
C THR A 11 6.69 2.07 23.97
N SER A 12 5.76 2.27 23.05
CA SER A 12 4.44 1.68 23.16
C SER A 12 4.40 0.25 22.62
N HIS A 13 3.39 -0.50 23.05
CA HIS A 13 3.13 -1.86 22.57
C HIS A 13 3.05 -1.96 21.04
N LEU A 14 2.51 -0.95 20.33
CA LEU A 14 2.49 -0.95 18.86
C LEU A 14 3.87 -0.73 18.23
N PHE A 15 4.72 0.10 18.84
CA PHE A 15 6.07 0.31 18.30
C PHE A 15 6.95 -0.93 18.50
N ASP A 16 6.84 -1.58 19.66
CA ASP A 16 7.55 -2.83 19.91
C ASP A 16 7.07 -3.95 18.96
N LEU A 17 5.76 -4.03 18.71
CA LEU A 17 5.19 -4.94 17.70
C LEU A 17 5.66 -4.61 16.28
N ALA A 18 5.75 -3.32 15.94
CA ALA A 18 6.30 -2.89 14.65
C ALA A 18 7.77 -3.30 14.49
N GLN A 19 8.57 -3.17 15.56
CA GLN A 19 9.96 -3.60 15.56
C GLN A 19 10.09 -5.11 15.31
N GLN A 20 9.23 -5.92 15.92
CA GLN A 20 9.18 -7.36 15.68
C GLN A 20 8.90 -7.68 14.20
N TYR A 21 7.84 -7.10 13.62
CA TYR A 21 7.53 -7.31 12.20
C TYR A 21 8.64 -6.83 11.26
N PHE A 22 9.32 -5.73 11.58
CA PHE A 22 10.45 -5.26 10.78
C PHE A 22 11.64 -6.20 10.82
N ASP A 23 11.96 -6.77 11.98
CA ASP A 23 13.06 -7.71 12.11
C ASP A 23 12.74 -9.06 11.46
N GLU A 24 11.49 -9.53 11.55
CA GLU A 24 10.99 -10.73 10.84
C GLU A 24 11.07 -10.53 9.31
N LEU A 25 10.52 -9.42 8.80
CA LEU A 25 10.56 -9.11 7.38
C LEU A 25 12.00 -8.95 6.86
N LYS A 26 12.92 -8.42 7.67
CA LYS A 26 14.34 -8.36 7.31
C LYS A 26 14.96 -9.74 7.15
N GLN A 27 14.63 -10.67 8.05
CA GLN A 27 15.10 -12.06 7.96
C GLN A 27 14.52 -12.75 6.73
N GLU A 28 13.23 -12.53 6.45
CA GLU A 28 12.54 -13.06 5.28
C GLU A 28 13.19 -12.54 3.98
N CYS A 29 13.35 -11.23 3.83
CA CYS A 29 14.08 -10.62 2.73
C CYS A 29 15.49 -11.24 2.54
N ALA A 30 16.24 -11.41 3.63
CA ALA A 30 17.57 -12.00 3.57
C ALA A 30 17.56 -13.46 3.09
N ALA A 31 16.55 -14.25 3.48
CA ALA A 31 16.37 -15.62 3.02
C ALA A 31 16.13 -15.71 1.49
N HIS A 32 15.55 -14.67 0.90
CA HIS A 32 15.34 -14.53 -0.54
C HIS A 32 16.45 -13.71 -1.24
N GLY A 33 17.58 -13.45 -0.57
CA GLY A 33 18.72 -12.75 -1.16
C GLY A 33 18.57 -11.23 -1.26
N ILE A 34 17.49 -10.67 -0.73
CA ILE A 34 17.25 -9.22 -0.70
C ILE A 34 18.09 -8.62 0.43
N ARG A 35 19.01 -7.72 0.07
CA ARG A 35 19.90 -7.05 1.02
C ARG A 35 19.28 -5.74 1.48
N ILE A 36 18.83 -5.71 2.72
CA ILE A 36 18.39 -4.48 3.38
C ILE A 36 19.59 -3.82 4.04
N ASN A 37 19.73 -2.51 3.86
CA ASN A 37 20.78 -1.74 4.51
C ASN A 37 20.72 -1.91 6.04
N THR A 38 21.83 -2.36 6.61
CA THR A 38 21.93 -2.64 8.05
C THR A 38 21.85 -1.41 8.92
N ALA A 39 21.87 -0.19 8.36
CA ALA A 39 21.67 1.07 9.06
C ALA A 39 20.20 1.52 9.10
N THR A 40 19.31 0.95 8.26
CA THR A 40 17.89 1.30 8.25
C THR A 40 17.21 0.86 9.54
N ARG A 41 16.53 1.77 10.23
CA ARG A 41 15.80 1.54 11.48
C ARG A 41 14.39 2.13 11.39
N LEU A 42 13.52 1.65 12.28
CA LEU A 42 12.24 2.27 12.56
C LEU A 42 12.41 3.37 13.61
N HIS A 43 11.70 4.48 13.43
CA HIS A 43 11.61 5.58 14.39
C HIS A 43 10.15 5.99 14.56
N PRO A 44 9.73 6.41 15.76
CA PRO A 44 8.42 7.02 15.92
C PRO A 44 8.42 8.40 15.25
N THR A 45 7.29 8.80 14.67
CA THR A 45 7.09 10.18 14.19
C THR A 45 5.84 10.80 14.79
N THR A 46 5.87 12.12 14.93
CA THR A 46 4.67 12.93 15.20
C THR A 46 3.99 13.36 13.90
N GLY A 47 4.39 12.82 12.74
CA GLY A 47 3.69 13.01 11.47
C GLY A 47 2.36 12.25 11.45
N PHE A 48 1.45 12.64 10.55
CA PHE A 48 0.15 11.97 10.40
C PHE A 48 0.25 10.65 9.61
N LEU A 49 1.30 10.48 8.80
CA LEU A 49 1.55 9.31 7.98
C LEU A 49 2.94 8.76 8.29
N SER A 50 3.09 7.45 8.14
CA SER A 50 4.41 6.82 8.07
C SER A 50 5.09 7.18 6.75
N TYR A 51 6.42 7.19 6.75
CA TYR A 51 7.20 7.48 5.55
C TYR A 51 8.63 6.95 5.67
N TYR A 52 9.25 6.64 4.55
CA TYR A 52 10.69 6.49 4.40
C TYR A 52 11.35 7.83 4.05
N ASP A 53 12.37 8.21 4.81
CA ASP A 53 13.16 9.42 4.56
C ASP A 53 14.33 9.12 3.61
N LEU A 54 14.34 9.75 2.43
CA LEU A 54 15.40 9.55 1.42
C LEU A 54 16.77 10.08 1.85
N GLN A 55 16.84 11.10 2.72
CA GLN A 55 18.10 11.70 3.16
C GLN A 55 18.74 10.88 4.28
N GLU A 56 17.95 10.54 5.29
CA GLU A 56 18.42 9.81 6.47
C GLU A 56 18.43 8.29 6.27
N LYS A 57 17.72 7.82 5.25
CA LYS A 57 17.50 6.39 4.95
C LYS A 57 16.88 5.64 6.12
N GLN A 58 15.92 6.28 6.79
CA GLN A 58 15.21 5.75 7.94
C GLN A 58 13.72 5.64 7.67
N ILE A 59 13.03 4.73 8.38
CA ILE A 59 11.59 4.59 8.30
C ILE A 59 10.96 5.21 9.54
N TYR A 60 10.02 6.12 9.34
CA TYR A 60 9.29 6.83 10.37
C TYR A 60 7.86 6.33 10.44
N LEU A 61 7.43 5.85 11.61
CA LEU A 61 6.10 5.28 11.82
C LEU A 61 5.18 6.23 12.59
N SER A 62 4.02 6.53 12.00
CA SER A 62 2.96 7.27 12.68
C SER A 62 2.07 6.29 13.45
N LEU A 63 2.23 6.25 14.78
CA LEU A 63 1.49 5.35 15.66
C LEU A 63 0.64 6.15 16.66
N PRO A 64 -0.56 5.66 17.03
CA PRO A 64 -1.46 6.40 17.92
C PRO A 64 -0.99 6.48 19.39
N ASP A 65 0.05 5.76 19.78
CA ASP A 65 0.38 5.48 21.18
C ASP A 65 1.31 6.50 21.86
N HIS A 66 1.45 7.69 21.31
CA HIS A 66 2.35 8.67 21.90
C HIS A 66 1.65 9.48 23.00
N VAL A 67 2.34 9.61 24.13
CA VAL A 67 1.89 10.28 25.37
C VAL A 67 1.58 11.78 25.18
N SER A 68 1.98 12.37 24.06
CA SER A 68 1.86 13.80 23.79
C SER A 68 0.43 14.26 23.48
N SER A 69 0.15 15.55 23.73
CA SER A 69 -1.13 16.17 23.36
C SER A 69 -1.35 16.23 21.84
N VAL A 70 -0.27 16.37 21.07
CA VAL A 70 -0.32 16.43 19.59
C VAL A 70 -0.82 15.10 19.02
N THR A 71 -0.29 14.00 19.51
CA THR A 71 -0.60 12.65 19.02
C THR A 71 -1.99 12.19 19.45
N LYS A 72 -2.48 12.64 20.61
CA LYS A 72 -3.90 12.49 20.99
C LYS A 72 -4.82 13.23 20.02
N LEU A 73 -4.47 14.46 19.63
CA LEU A 73 -5.25 15.21 18.64
C LEU A 73 -5.23 14.51 17.28
N GLN A 74 -4.06 14.02 16.85
CA GLN A 74 -3.94 13.25 15.60
C GLN A 74 -4.78 11.98 15.63
N GLN A 75 -4.82 11.25 16.74
CA GLN A 75 -5.68 10.08 16.89
C GLN A 75 -7.17 10.43 16.74
N ILE A 76 -7.61 11.55 17.33
CA ILE A 76 -8.99 12.04 17.20
C ILE A 76 -9.29 12.40 15.74
N LEU A 77 -8.38 13.12 15.09
CA LEU A 77 -8.51 13.51 13.69
C LEU A 77 -8.55 12.30 12.76
N ALA A 78 -7.64 11.34 12.93
CA ALA A 78 -7.59 10.09 12.17
C ALA A 78 -8.87 9.28 12.36
N ARG A 79 -9.33 9.11 13.60
CA ARG A 79 -10.60 8.42 13.89
C ARG A 79 -11.79 9.08 13.19
N SER A 80 -11.88 10.42 13.28
CA SER A 80 -12.93 11.18 12.60
C SER A 80 -12.82 11.11 11.07
N LEU A 81 -11.60 11.07 10.54
CA LEU A 81 -11.34 10.96 9.11
C LEU A 81 -11.76 9.59 8.58
N TYR A 82 -11.50 8.53 9.36
CA TYR A 82 -11.82 7.15 9.01
C TYR A 82 -13.27 6.76 9.30
N GLY A 83 -14.05 7.64 9.95
CA GLY A 83 -15.45 7.35 10.29
C GLY A 83 -15.61 6.31 11.40
N PHE A 84 -14.59 6.14 12.24
CA PHE A 84 -14.62 5.23 13.39
C PHE A 84 -15.32 5.88 14.59
N GLN A 85 -16.05 5.06 15.36
CA GLN A 85 -16.78 5.52 16.54
C GLN A 85 -15.95 5.43 17.82
N SER A 86 -14.90 4.59 17.81
CA SER A 86 -14.08 4.29 18.97
C SER A 86 -12.57 4.40 18.68
N ASN A 87 -11.78 4.61 19.74
CA ASN A 87 -10.32 4.51 19.64
C ASN A 87 -9.86 3.08 19.37
N GLU A 88 -10.66 2.10 19.77
CA GLU A 88 -10.38 0.68 19.59
C GLU A 88 -10.44 0.28 18.12
N GLU A 89 -11.43 0.74 17.35
CA GLU A 89 -11.48 0.51 15.89
C GLU A 89 -10.25 1.08 15.19
N HIS A 90 -9.87 2.32 15.52
CA HIS A 90 -8.68 2.94 14.95
C HIS A 90 -7.40 2.20 15.35
N TYR A 91 -7.25 1.85 16.63
CA TYR A 91 -6.12 1.06 17.13
C TYR A 91 -6.04 -0.30 16.41
N ASN A 92 -7.17 -1.00 16.27
CA ASN A 92 -7.24 -2.28 15.57
C ASN A 92 -6.88 -2.15 14.09
N LEU A 93 -7.34 -1.10 13.40
CA LEU A 93 -6.92 -0.85 12.02
C LEU A 93 -5.39 -0.70 11.95
N ILE A 94 -4.80 0.15 12.78
CA ILE A 94 -3.34 0.39 12.77
C ILE A 94 -2.57 -0.89 13.13
N ARG A 95 -2.94 -1.58 14.23
CA ARG A 95 -2.31 -2.83 14.67
C ARG A 95 -2.29 -3.85 13.54
N LEU A 96 -3.45 -4.06 12.92
CA LEU A 96 -3.58 -4.97 11.81
C LEU A 96 -2.64 -4.51 10.69
N LEU A 97 -2.67 -3.24 10.29
CA LEU A 97 -1.88 -2.71 9.17
C LEU A 97 -0.37 -2.59 9.40
N LEU A 98 0.15 -2.83 10.61
CA LEU A 98 1.59 -2.68 10.89
C LEU A 98 2.49 -3.43 9.88
N PRO A 99 2.29 -4.73 9.59
CA PRO A 99 3.15 -5.43 8.64
C PRO A 99 3.09 -4.79 7.25
N HIS A 100 1.91 -4.34 6.80
CA HIS A 100 1.78 -3.64 5.53
C HIS A 100 2.59 -2.36 5.52
N THR A 101 2.38 -1.50 6.51
CA THR A 101 3.01 -0.17 6.57
C THR A 101 4.52 -0.30 6.61
N ILE A 102 5.05 -1.23 7.40
CA ILE A 102 6.50 -1.46 7.49
C ILE A 102 7.05 -1.95 6.16
N ALA A 103 6.40 -2.96 5.56
CA ALA A 103 6.83 -3.53 4.29
C ALA A 103 6.72 -2.52 3.13
N HIS A 104 5.70 -1.66 3.14
CA HIS A 104 5.54 -0.57 2.19
C HIS A 104 6.72 0.41 2.27
N GLU A 105 7.02 0.96 3.46
CA GLU A 105 8.15 1.88 3.60
C GLU A 105 9.50 1.21 3.35
N LEU A 106 9.62 -0.08 3.67
CA LEU A 106 10.79 -0.88 3.35
C LEU A 106 10.96 -1.08 1.84
N ALA A 107 9.88 -1.18 1.07
CA ALA A 107 9.96 -1.26 -0.39
C ALA A 107 10.58 0.02 -0.98
N HIS A 108 10.20 1.18 -0.47
CA HIS A 108 10.83 2.46 -0.84
C HIS A 108 12.32 2.46 -0.50
N ALA A 109 12.67 2.02 0.71
CA ALA A 109 14.07 1.89 1.13
C ALA A 109 14.87 0.95 0.22
N LEU A 110 14.31 -0.22 -0.10
CA LEU A 110 14.93 -1.20 -0.99
C LEU A 110 15.15 -0.62 -2.38
N ARG A 111 14.11 -0.04 -2.99
CA ARG A 111 14.24 0.56 -4.32
C ARG A 111 15.25 1.71 -4.33
N HIS A 112 15.32 2.49 -3.26
CA HIS A 112 16.33 3.53 -3.12
C HIS A 112 17.75 2.96 -3.01
N ASP A 113 17.98 1.96 -2.14
CA ASP A 113 19.30 1.36 -1.94
C ASP A 113 19.79 0.56 -3.16
N TYR A 114 18.88 0.00 -3.96
CA TYR A 114 19.19 -0.67 -5.23
C TYR A 114 19.31 0.29 -6.42
N GLY A 115 19.11 1.60 -6.22
CA GLY A 115 19.20 2.60 -7.28
C GLY A 115 18.08 2.51 -8.33
N LEU A 116 16.93 1.97 -7.96
CA LEU A 116 15.77 1.74 -8.83
C LEU A 116 14.63 2.73 -8.57
N PHE A 117 14.68 3.47 -7.46
CA PHE A 117 13.66 4.46 -7.11
C PHE A 117 13.48 5.51 -8.20
N SER A 118 12.27 5.64 -8.75
CA SER A 118 11.97 6.52 -9.88
C SER A 118 11.22 7.79 -9.48
N HIS A 119 11.13 8.75 -10.41
CA HIS A 119 10.30 9.94 -10.25
C HIS A 119 8.81 9.69 -10.55
N HIS A 120 8.44 8.48 -10.97
CA HIS A 120 7.04 8.14 -11.24
C HIS A 120 6.36 7.69 -9.95
N LEU A 121 5.98 8.65 -9.12
CA LEU A 121 5.52 8.42 -7.75
C LEU A 121 4.31 7.47 -7.64
N TRP A 122 3.35 7.54 -8.57
CA TRP A 122 2.27 6.55 -8.63
C TRP A 122 2.79 5.11 -8.75
N HIS A 123 3.83 4.90 -9.56
CA HIS A 123 4.40 3.57 -9.78
C HIS A 123 5.11 3.09 -8.53
N GLU A 124 5.94 3.94 -7.91
CA GLU A 124 6.62 3.63 -6.65
C GLU A 124 5.64 3.23 -5.55
N GLU A 125 4.52 3.94 -5.41
CA GLU A 125 3.47 3.60 -4.45
C GLU A 125 2.79 2.25 -4.73
N GLN A 126 2.53 1.94 -6.01
CA GLN A 126 1.95 0.65 -6.37
C GLN A 126 2.91 -0.51 -6.08
N LEU A 127 4.22 -0.32 -6.29
CA LEU A 127 5.25 -1.30 -5.95
C LEU A 127 5.36 -1.48 -4.42
N ALA A 128 5.36 -0.37 -3.67
CA ALA A 128 5.41 -0.44 -2.22
C ALA A 128 4.18 -1.15 -1.64
N ASN A 129 3.00 -0.94 -2.22
CA ASN A 129 1.78 -1.68 -1.87
C ASN A 129 1.84 -3.18 -2.20
N GLN A 130 2.60 -3.59 -3.22
CA GLN A 130 2.81 -5.02 -3.48
C GLN A 130 3.55 -5.68 -2.33
N LEU A 131 4.69 -5.12 -1.91
CA LEU A 131 5.44 -5.67 -0.77
C LEU A 131 4.63 -5.58 0.53
N GLY A 132 3.91 -4.47 0.73
CA GLY A 132 2.93 -4.30 1.81
C GLY A 132 1.92 -5.45 1.89
N THR A 133 1.33 -5.81 0.76
CA THR A 133 0.34 -6.88 0.66
C THR A 133 0.94 -8.27 0.86
N ILE A 134 2.14 -8.52 0.33
CA ILE A 134 2.89 -9.77 0.54
C ILE A 134 3.07 -10.00 2.04
N ALA A 135 3.59 -9.00 2.76
CA ALA A 135 3.77 -9.09 4.22
C ALA A 135 2.44 -9.35 4.94
N LEU A 136 1.36 -8.64 4.60
CA LEU A 136 0.05 -8.88 5.23
C LEU A 136 -0.43 -10.33 5.16
N ARG A 137 -0.16 -11.02 4.06
CA ARG A 137 -0.60 -12.40 3.85
C ARG A 137 0.19 -13.40 4.70
N HIS A 138 1.46 -13.12 4.99
CA HIS A 138 2.29 -13.97 5.84
C HIS A 138 1.95 -13.86 7.32
N TYR A 139 1.65 -12.65 7.81
CA TYR A 139 1.53 -12.38 9.24
C TYR A 139 0.10 -12.46 9.81
N ARG A 140 -0.88 -12.93 9.04
CA ARG A 140 -2.30 -12.85 9.46
C ARG A 140 -3.09 -14.12 9.31
N SER A 141 -3.96 -14.33 10.29
CA SER A 141 -5.03 -15.32 10.22
C SER A 141 -6.17 -14.88 9.28
N GLN A 142 -6.97 -15.85 8.82
CA GLN A 142 -8.17 -15.57 8.03
C GLN A 142 -9.16 -14.65 8.76
N ALA A 143 -9.28 -14.78 10.08
CA ALA A 143 -10.15 -13.93 10.90
C ALA A 143 -9.66 -12.48 10.92
N GLU A 144 -8.35 -12.25 11.08
CA GLU A 144 -7.75 -10.90 11.04
C GLU A 144 -7.83 -10.28 9.64
N GLN A 145 -7.71 -11.08 8.58
CA GLN A 145 -7.93 -10.61 7.22
C GLN A 145 -9.37 -10.16 7.01
N GLN A 146 -10.36 -10.93 7.46
CA GLN A 146 -11.77 -10.56 7.38
C GLN A 146 -12.06 -9.29 8.19
N GLN A 147 -11.50 -9.19 9.41
CA GLN A 147 -11.63 -8.01 10.25
C GLN A 147 -11.06 -6.76 9.55
N LEU A 148 -9.86 -6.87 8.97
CA LEU A 148 -9.28 -5.75 8.23
C LEU A 148 -10.11 -5.36 7.02
N LEU A 149 -10.56 -6.33 6.20
CA LEU A 149 -11.39 -6.02 5.04
C LEU A 149 -12.67 -5.28 5.44
N SER A 150 -13.25 -5.63 6.59
CA SER A 150 -14.41 -4.91 7.16
C SER A 150 -14.05 -3.46 7.54
N LEU A 151 -12.95 -3.27 8.28
CA LEU A 151 -12.50 -1.93 8.67
C LEU A 151 -12.15 -1.06 7.46
N LEU A 152 -11.40 -1.61 6.49
CA LEU A 152 -11.09 -0.90 5.24
C LEU A 152 -12.34 -0.52 4.46
N ALA A 153 -13.33 -1.43 4.35
CA ALA A 153 -14.58 -1.13 3.67
C ALA A 153 -15.36 0.02 4.36
N GLN A 154 -15.36 0.08 5.70
CA GLN A 154 -15.93 1.20 6.46
C GLN A 154 -15.19 2.51 6.17
N VAL A 155 -13.85 2.50 6.18
CA VAL A 155 -13.04 3.69 5.86
C VAL A 155 -13.30 4.17 4.43
N ILE A 156 -13.33 3.25 3.46
CA ILE A 156 -13.63 3.58 2.05
C ILE A 156 -15.01 4.18 1.93
N ALA A 157 -16.03 3.57 2.55
CA ALA A 157 -17.39 4.09 2.52
C ALA A 157 -17.45 5.51 3.07
N HIS A 158 -16.79 5.77 4.21
CA HIS A 158 -16.76 7.11 4.82
C HIS A 158 -16.00 8.13 3.96
N LEU A 159 -14.77 7.81 3.54
CA LEU A 159 -13.95 8.72 2.72
C LEU A 159 -14.58 8.98 1.35
N SER A 160 -15.31 8.02 0.79
CA SER A 160 -15.99 8.18 -0.49
C SER A 160 -17.14 9.19 -0.47
N THR A 161 -17.59 9.63 0.71
CA THR A 161 -18.52 10.76 0.79
C THR A 161 -17.84 12.11 0.52
N LYS A 162 -16.50 12.13 0.57
CA LYS A 162 -15.65 13.32 0.41
C LYS A 162 -14.91 13.35 -0.93
N PHE A 163 -14.80 12.20 -1.60
CA PHE A 163 -14.07 12.00 -2.86
C PHE A 163 -14.90 11.20 -3.85
N ASN A 164 -14.62 11.31 -5.14
CA ASN A 164 -15.32 10.50 -6.15
C ASN A 164 -14.86 9.04 -6.09
N GLN A 165 -15.81 8.11 -5.89
CA GLN A 165 -15.57 6.66 -5.77
C GLN A 165 -14.75 6.05 -6.91
N GLN A 166 -14.85 6.63 -8.10
CA GLN A 166 -14.26 6.05 -9.30
C GLN A 166 -12.75 6.29 -9.42
N ASP A 167 -12.22 7.32 -8.77
CA ASP A 167 -10.84 7.77 -9.01
C ASP A 167 -9.79 6.77 -8.50
N ALA A 168 -10.08 6.06 -7.40
CA ALA A 168 -9.14 5.11 -6.82
C ALA A 168 -9.04 3.80 -7.61
N ILE A 169 -10.18 3.26 -8.06
CA ILE A 169 -10.22 2.07 -8.93
C ILE A 169 -9.52 2.39 -10.25
N ASN A 170 -9.78 3.59 -10.80
CA ASN A 170 -9.21 4.01 -12.08
C ASN A 170 -7.69 4.17 -12.02
N THR A 171 -7.10 4.35 -10.83
CA THR A 171 -5.66 4.50 -10.63
C THR A 171 -5.00 3.26 -10.02
N TYR A 172 -5.73 2.18 -9.75
CA TYR A 172 -5.13 0.93 -9.23
C TYR A 172 -4.26 0.23 -10.29
N ARG A 173 -3.10 -0.34 -9.92
CA ARG A 173 -2.15 -0.93 -10.90
C ARG A 173 -2.79 -1.91 -11.87
N ASN A 174 -3.64 -2.82 -11.38
CA ASN A 174 -4.38 -3.76 -12.21
C ASN A 174 -5.82 -3.28 -12.41
N PHE A 175 -5.99 -2.28 -13.28
CA PHE A 175 -7.28 -1.61 -13.54
C PHE A 175 -8.44 -2.60 -13.70
N TRP A 176 -8.26 -3.59 -14.57
CA TRP A 176 -9.25 -4.60 -14.91
C TRP A 176 -9.64 -5.46 -13.71
N GLN A 177 -8.67 -5.85 -12.89
CA GLN A 177 -8.93 -6.58 -11.66
C GLN A 177 -9.68 -5.72 -10.64
N GLY A 178 -9.35 -4.43 -10.55
CA GLY A 178 -10.12 -3.46 -9.77
C GLY A 178 -11.59 -3.43 -10.20
N LEU A 179 -11.85 -3.34 -11.51
CA LEU A 179 -13.21 -3.41 -12.05
C LEU A 179 -13.91 -4.73 -11.69
N ARG A 180 -13.20 -5.87 -11.76
CA ARG A 180 -13.74 -7.19 -11.43
C ARG A 180 -14.13 -7.30 -9.95
N ILE A 181 -13.26 -6.86 -9.04
CA ILE A 181 -13.51 -6.89 -7.59
C ILE A 181 -14.77 -6.08 -7.24
N HIS A 182 -14.98 -4.96 -7.94
CA HIS A 182 -16.18 -4.13 -7.81
C HIS A 182 -17.37 -4.60 -8.66
N LYS A 183 -17.29 -5.77 -9.30
CA LYS A 183 -18.34 -6.34 -10.17
C LYS A 183 -18.77 -5.42 -11.32
N GLN A 184 -17.88 -4.55 -11.78
CA GLN A 184 -18.10 -3.67 -12.93
C GLN A 184 -17.76 -4.34 -14.25
N ILE A 185 -17.05 -5.47 -14.21
CA ILE A 185 -16.90 -6.42 -15.30
C ILE A 185 -17.22 -7.84 -14.81
N SER A 186 -17.67 -8.71 -15.73
CA SER A 186 -17.96 -10.11 -15.41
C SER A 186 -16.69 -10.96 -15.30
N ASP A 187 -16.76 -12.08 -14.56
CA ASP A 187 -15.67 -13.06 -14.52
C ASP A 187 -15.35 -13.63 -15.91
N ARG A 188 -16.36 -13.74 -16.79
CA ARG A 188 -16.16 -14.15 -18.19
C ARG A 188 -15.29 -13.15 -18.95
N LEU A 189 -15.60 -11.86 -18.84
CA LEU A 189 -14.81 -10.80 -19.48
C LEU A 189 -13.39 -10.77 -18.92
N TRP A 190 -13.23 -10.96 -17.61
CA TRP A 190 -11.91 -11.11 -16.98
C TRP A 190 -11.10 -12.30 -17.52
N GLN A 191 -11.73 -13.48 -17.67
CA GLN A 191 -11.05 -14.65 -18.24
C GLN A 191 -10.59 -14.39 -19.68
N GLN A 192 -11.41 -13.72 -20.49
CA GLN A 192 -11.02 -13.31 -21.84
C GLN A 192 -9.82 -12.36 -21.80
N LEU A 193 -9.86 -11.34 -20.92
CA LEU A 193 -8.76 -10.40 -20.69
C LEU A 193 -7.44 -11.09 -20.33
N GLN A 194 -7.46 -12.19 -19.58
CA GLN A 194 -6.26 -12.93 -19.18
C GLN A 194 -5.69 -13.80 -20.32
N LEU A 195 -6.55 -14.38 -21.16
CA LEU A 195 -6.14 -15.29 -22.23
C LEU A 195 -5.56 -14.56 -23.46
N HIS A 196 -6.08 -13.38 -23.78
CA HIS A 196 -5.75 -12.72 -25.05
C HIS A 196 -4.33 -12.13 -25.17
N PRO A 197 -3.71 -11.51 -24.14
CA PRO A 197 -2.33 -11.04 -24.23
C PRO A 197 -1.35 -12.19 -24.56
N GLN A 198 -1.60 -13.37 -24.02
CA GLN A 198 -0.80 -14.59 -24.26
C GLN A 198 -0.95 -15.12 -25.69
N LEU A 199 -2.12 -14.91 -26.31
CA LEU A 199 -2.45 -15.44 -27.63
C LEU A 199 -2.14 -14.46 -28.77
N PHE A 200 -2.20 -13.15 -28.51
CA PHE A 200 -2.18 -12.13 -29.57
C PHE A 200 -1.13 -11.04 -29.39
N ASN A 201 -0.39 -11.02 -28.27
CA ASN A 201 0.61 -9.98 -27.95
C ASN A 201 0.07 -8.55 -28.14
N LEU A 202 -1.22 -8.36 -27.80
CA LEU A 202 -1.90 -7.08 -27.83
C LEU A 202 -2.16 -6.64 -26.39
N GLU A 203 -1.99 -5.36 -26.14
CA GLU A 203 -2.40 -4.79 -24.86
C GLU A 203 -3.92 -4.98 -24.69
N PRO A 204 -4.41 -5.34 -23.49
CA PRO A 204 -5.83 -5.49 -23.21
C PRO A 204 -6.66 -4.36 -23.84
N THR A 205 -6.27 -3.11 -23.62
CA THR A 205 -6.91 -1.91 -24.18
C THR A 205 -7.06 -1.93 -25.71
N GLU A 206 -6.08 -2.47 -26.44
CA GLU A 206 -6.09 -2.56 -27.90
C GLU A 206 -6.99 -3.69 -28.42
N LEU A 207 -7.05 -4.82 -27.71
CA LEU A 207 -7.97 -5.92 -28.01
C LEU A 207 -9.43 -5.47 -27.94
N PHE A 208 -9.76 -4.60 -26.98
CA PHE A 208 -11.14 -4.13 -26.78
C PHE A 208 -11.56 -3.04 -27.77
N LEU A 209 -10.67 -2.10 -28.11
CA LEU A 209 -10.96 -1.08 -29.14
C LEU A 209 -11.26 -1.70 -30.52
N ARG A 210 -10.90 -2.97 -30.74
CA ARG A 210 -11.02 -3.65 -32.05
C ARG A 210 -12.05 -4.77 -32.14
N GLY A 211 -12.64 -5.27 -31.04
CA GLY A 211 -13.46 -6.49 -31.16
C GLY A 211 -14.42 -6.86 -30.02
N PHE A 212 -14.49 -6.09 -28.93
CA PHE A 212 -15.39 -6.40 -27.81
C PHE A 212 -16.14 -5.12 -27.40
N GLU A 213 -17.46 -5.20 -27.32
CA GLU A 213 -18.34 -4.08 -26.91
C GLU A 213 -18.04 -3.69 -25.45
N MET A 214 -17.16 -2.71 -25.23
CA MET A 214 -17.08 -2.01 -23.96
C MET A 214 -18.19 -0.96 -23.89
N SER A 215 -18.77 -0.78 -22.71
CA SER A 215 -19.62 0.38 -22.49
C SER A 215 -18.78 1.66 -22.62
N ASP A 216 -19.40 2.72 -23.15
CA ASP A 216 -18.79 4.06 -23.21
C ASP A 216 -18.25 4.52 -21.85
N GLU A 217 -18.86 4.04 -20.76
CA GLU A 217 -18.41 4.29 -19.40
C GLU A 217 -17.00 3.74 -19.12
N ILE A 218 -16.68 2.50 -19.52
CA ILE A 218 -15.36 1.90 -19.27
C ILE A 218 -14.29 2.62 -20.11
N ILE A 219 -14.62 2.98 -21.35
CA ILE A 219 -13.73 3.75 -22.24
C ILE A 219 -13.40 5.10 -21.60
N ALA A 220 -14.43 5.86 -21.19
CA ALA A 220 -14.23 7.14 -20.52
C ALA A 220 -13.38 7.02 -19.24
N ARG A 221 -13.45 5.89 -18.53
CA ARG A 221 -12.62 5.64 -17.34
C ARG A 221 -11.17 5.32 -17.67
N LEU A 222 -10.90 4.59 -18.74
CA LEU A 222 -9.55 4.36 -19.24
C LEU A 222 -8.89 5.67 -19.68
N GLU A 223 -9.63 6.54 -20.36
CA GLU A 223 -9.14 7.88 -20.73
C GLU A 223 -8.83 8.73 -19.49
N LYS A 224 -9.71 8.70 -18.47
CA LYS A 224 -9.50 9.40 -17.20
C LYS A 224 -8.36 8.83 -16.37
N ARG A 225 -8.01 7.55 -16.51
CA ARG A 225 -6.92 6.91 -15.75
C ARG A 225 -5.60 7.64 -15.92
N THR A 226 -5.22 7.96 -17.16
CA THR A 226 -3.95 8.66 -17.44
C THR A 226 -3.93 10.03 -16.76
N ALA A 227 -5.04 10.77 -16.81
CA ALA A 227 -5.16 12.05 -16.13
C ALA A 227 -5.03 11.91 -14.60
N GLY A 228 -5.67 10.89 -14.01
CA GLY A 228 -5.57 10.58 -12.58
C GLY A 228 -4.15 10.21 -12.14
N ILE A 229 -3.45 9.37 -12.91
CA ILE A 229 -2.05 9.01 -12.64
C ILE A 229 -1.14 10.24 -12.74
N ASN A 230 -1.31 11.07 -13.77
CA ASN A 230 -0.56 12.31 -13.93
C ASN A 230 -0.81 13.28 -12.76
N GLN A 231 -2.05 13.35 -12.27
CA GLN A 231 -2.37 14.15 -11.09
C GLN A 231 -1.64 13.62 -9.84
N ILE A 232 -1.63 12.31 -9.61
CA ILE A 232 -0.90 11.70 -8.47
C ILE A 232 0.60 12.03 -8.54
N ASN A 233 1.20 11.91 -9.73
CA ASN A 233 2.61 12.23 -9.93
C ASN A 233 2.91 13.73 -9.71
N ALA A 234 2.00 14.63 -10.12
CA ALA A 234 2.21 16.08 -10.01
C ALA A 234 1.91 16.63 -8.60
N GLN A 235 0.94 16.06 -7.89
CA GLN A 235 0.41 16.57 -6.62
C GLN A 235 0.68 15.63 -5.45
N TYR A 236 1.75 14.83 -5.55
CA TYR A 236 2.05 13.77 -4.61
C TYR A 236 1.96 14.24 -3.15
N ALA A 237 1.05 13.62 -2.39
CA ALA A 237 0.73 13.95 -1.00
C ALA A 237 0.32 15.41 -0.70
N ALA A 238 0.20 16.29 -1.69
CA ALA A 238 -0.26 17.68 -1.50
C ALA A 238 -1.70 17.74 -0.98
N ASN A 239 -2.51 16.74 -1.34
CA ASN A 239 -3.80 16.44 -0.72
C ASN A 239 -3.73 15.12 0.05
N GLN A 240 -3.31 15.20 1.32
CA GLN A 240 -3.13 14.02 2.19
C GLN A 240 -4.39 13.16 2.30
N LEU A 241 -5.58 13.77 2.32
CA LEU A 241 -6.84 13.04 2.42
C LEU A 241 -7.12 12.21 1.17
N GLN A 242 -6.85 12.76 -0.01
CA GLN A 242 -6.98 12.05 -1.28
C GLN A 242 -5.94 10.94 -1.40
N TYR A 243 -4.71 11.19 -0.94
CA TYR A 243 -3.66 10.17 -0.88
C TYR A 243 -4.09 8.97 0.00
N ILE A 244 -4.57 9.24 1.22
CA ILE A 244 -5.12 8.20 2.11
C ILE A 244 -6.26 7.46 1.44
N TYR A 245 -7.17 8.19 0.78
CA TYR A 245 -8.28 7.58 0.05
C TYR A 245 -7.78 6.60 -1.02
N TYR A 246 -6.75 6.96 -1.79
CA TYR A 246 -6.13 6.05 -2.75
C TYR A 246 -5.49 4.83 -2.09
N GLN A 247 -4.67 5.03 -1.06
CA GLN A 247 -3.96 3.94 -0.38
C GLN A 247 -4.91 2.90 0.23
N VAL A 248 -5.96 3.36 0.94
CA VAL A 248 -6.95 2.46 1.54
C VAL A 248 -7.69 1.66 0.46
N ASN A 249 -8.05 2.29 -0.66
CA ASN A 249 -8.71 1.58 -1.76
C ASN A 249 -7.78 0.57 -2.44
N TRP A 250 -6.55 0.96 -2.78
CA TRP A 250 -5.59 0.05 -3.42
C TRP A 250 -5.29 -1.16 -2.54
N MET A 251 -5.08 -0.94 -1.25
CA MET A 251 -4.89 -2.02 -0.28
C MET A 251 -6.11 -2.94 -0.16
N TYR A 252 -7.33 -2.37 -0.15
CA TYR A 252 -8.54 -3.18 -0.15
C TYR A 252 -8.67 -4.05 -1.41
N LEU A 253 -8.34 -3.51 -2.58
CA LEU A 253 -8.30 -4.26 -3.84
C LEU A 253 -7.26 -5.37 -3.79
N ASP A 254 -6.05 -5.07 -3.30
CA ASP A 254 -4.96 -6.03 -3.16
C ASP A 254 -5.31 -7.21 -2.23
N LEU A 255 -6.03 -6.94 -1.13
CA LEU A 255 -6.46 -7.97 -0.18
C LEU A 255 -7.66 -8.78 -0.65
N LYS A 256 -8.47 -8.23 -1.57
CA LYS A 256 -9.56 -8.95 -2.25
C LYS A 256 -9.07 -9.74 -3.44
N ASN A 257 -7.89 -9.42 -3.96
CA ASN A 257 -7.26 -10.18 -5.03
C ASN A 257 -6.77 -11.55 -4.51
N SER A 258 -7.11 -12.61 -5.25
CA SER A 258 -6.68 -13.99 -4.98
C SER A 258 -5.32 -14.35 -5.59
N GLU A 259 -4.75 -13.52 -6.45
CA GLU A 259 -3.42 -13.78 -7.01
C GLU A 259 -2.36 -13.71 -5.91
N SER A 260 -1.60 -14.78 -5.77
CA SER A 260 -0.44 -14.87 -4.89
C SER A 260 0.76 -14.23 -5.60
N PHE A 261 1.22 -13.10 -5.09
CA PHE A 261 2.59 -12.64 -5.28
C PHE A 261 3.35 -13.04 -4.02
N ASP A 262 4.59 -13.47 -4.17
CA ASP A 262 5.49 -13.67 -3.05
C ASP A 262 6.69 -12.70 -3.11
N ILE A 263 7.55 -12.80 -2.10
CA ILE A 263 8.71 -11.92 -1.96
C ILE A 263 9.78 -12.21 -3.03
N GLU A 264 9.82 -13.41 -3.59
CA GLU A 264 10.72 -13.77 -4.69
C GLU A 264 10.26 -13.11 -6.00
N ASP A 265 8.96 -13.14 -6.30
CA ASP A 265 8.37 -12.41 -7.42
C ASP A 265 8.72 -10.91 -7.34
N PHE A 266 8.58 -10.32 -6.15
CA PHE A 266 8.93 -8.92 -5.92
C PHE A 266 10.42 -8.65 -6.18
N ALA A 267 11.31 -9.51 -5.67
CA ALA A 267 12.75 -9.38 -5.86
C ALA A 267 13.14 -9.42 -7.35
N GLN A 268 12.58 -10.37 -8.10
CA GLN A 268 12.86 -10.54 -9.51
C GLN A 268 12.34 -9.38 -10.36
N GLN A 269 11.07 -9.02 -10.15
CA GLN A 269 10.38 -8.05 -11.01
C GLN A 269 10.74 -6.60 -10.66
N HIS A 270 11.08 -6.32 -9.40
CA HIS A 270 11.16 -4.94 -8.91
C HIS A 270 12.49 -4.57 -8.26
N LEU A 271 13.36 -5.54 -7.98
CA LEU A 271 14.72 -5.30 -7.46
C LEU A 271 15.84 -5.77 -8.40
N ASN A 272 15.50 -6.27 -9.60
CA ASN A 272 16.44 -6.84 -10.57
C ASN A 272 17.34 -7.95 -10.00
N LEU A 273 16.81 -8.73 -9.06
CA LEU A 273 17.52 -9.86 -8.45
C LEU A 273 17.16 -11.16 -9.18
N SER A 274 18.16 -11.90 -9.64
CA SER A 274 17.93 -13.24 -10.19
C SER A 274 17.61 -14.23 -9.07
N SER A 275 16.68 -15.16 -9.32
CA SER A 275 16.36 -16.27 -8.40
C SER A 275 17.65 -16.96 -7.92
N ILE A 276 17.87 -16.99 -6.61
CA ILE A 276 19.00 -17.73 -6.02
C ILE A 276 18.78 -19.25 -6.13
N LEU A 277 17.55 -19.69 -6.39
CA LEU A 277 17.15 -21.10 -6.37
C LEU A 277 17.39 -21.88 -7.68
N GLN A 278 18.08 -21.31 -8.67
CA GLN A 278 18.42 -22.04 -9.91
C GLN A 278 19.84 -22.66 -9.94
N SER A 279 20.58 -22.61 -8.83
CA SER A 279 21.94 -23.19 -8.77
C SER A 279 22.23 -23.93 -7.46
N ALA A 280 21.42 -24.94 -7.15
CA ALA A 280 21.75 -26.00 -6.20
C ALA A 280 21.48 -27.37 -6.84
#